data_AF-Q5M821-F1
#
_entry.id   AF-Q5M821-F1
#
_cell.length_a   1.000
_cell.length_b   1.000
_cell.length_c   1.000
_cell.angle_alpha   90.00
_cell.angle_beta   90.00
_cell.angle_gamma   90.00
#
_symmetry.space_group_name_H-M   'P 1'
#
loop_
_entity.id
_entity.type
_entity.pdbx_description
1 polymer ?
#
loop_
_entity_poly.entity_id
_entity_poly.type
_entity_poly.pdbx_seq_one_letter_code
_entity_poly.pdbx_strand_id
1 'polypeptide(L)'
;MLTRVKSAVANFMGGIMAGSSGSEHGGSGCGGSDLPLRFPYGRPEFLGLSQDEVECSADHIARPILILKETRRLPWATGYAEVINAGKSTHNEDQASCEVLTVKKKVGTITSTPNRNSKRRSSLPNGEGLQLKENSESEGISCHYWSLFDGHAGSGAAVVASRLLQHHITQQLQDIVEILKNSAILPPTCLGEEPESTPAHGRTLTRAASLRGGVGAPGSPSTPPTRFFTEKKIPHECLVIGALESAFKEMDLQIERERSAYNISGGCTALIVVCLLGKLYVANAGDSRAIIIRNGEIIPMSSEFTPETERQRLQYLAFMQPHLLGNEFTHLEFPRRVQRKELGKKMLYRDFNMTGWAYKTIEDDDLKFPLIYGEGKKARVMATIGVTRGLGDHDLKVHDSNIYIKPFLSSAPEVRVYDLSKYEHGADDVLILATDGLWDVLSNEEVAEAITQFLPNCDPDDPHRYTLAAQDLVMRARGVLKDRGWRISNDRLGSGDDISVYVIPLIHGNKLS
;
A
#
# COMPACT_ATOMS: atom_id res chain seq x y z
N MET A 1 -32.76 21.52 4.34
CA MET A 1 -31.47 20.89 4.70
C MET A 1 -31.59 19.42 5.09
N LEU A 2 -32.60 18.99 5.86
CA LEU A 2 -32.80 17.57 6.24
C LEU A 2 -33.17 16.60 5.09
N THR A 3 -33.54 17.12 3.91
CA THR A 3 -33.93 16.32 2.74
C THR A 3 -32.76 15.92 1.85
N ARG A 4 -31.64 16.66 1.85
CA ARG A 4 -30.50 16.41 0.93
C ARG A 4 -29.59 15.26 1.35
N VAL A 5 -29.51 14.95 2.65
CA VAL A 5 -28.71 13.81 3.16
C VAL A 5 -29.48 12.49 3.14
N LYS A 6 -30.83 12.52 3.04
CA LYS A 6 -31.65 11.31 3.04
C LYS A 6 -31.53 10.49 1.74
N SER A 7 -31.26 11.10 0.58
CA SER A 7 -31.09 10.35 -0.67
C SER A 7 -29.76 9.61 -0.74
N ALA A 8 -28.68 10.17 -0.18
CA ALA A 8 -27.38 9.49 -0.11
C ALA A 8 -27.40 8.25 0.81
N VAL A 9 -28.23 8.25 1.86
CA VAL A 9 -28.39 7.11 2.77
C VAL A 9 -29.38 6.06 2.23
N ALA A 10 -30.40 6.47 1.46
CA ALA A 10 -31.42 5.56 0.93
C ALA A 10 -30.88 4.57 -0.11
N ASN A 11 -29.85 4.95 -0.89
CA ASN A 11 -29.22 4.04 -1.85
C ASN A 11 -28.19 3.09 -1.21
N PHE A 12 -27.74 3.37 0.02
CA PHE A 12 -26.72 2.56 0.71
C PHE A 12 -27.31 1.49 1.64
N MET A 13 -28.61 1.57 1.97
CA MET A 13 -29.30 0.62 2.85
C MET A 13 -30.06 -0.49 2.09
N GLY A 14 -29.95 -0.54 0.74
CA GLY A 14 -30.70 -1.46 -0.13
C GLY A 14 -29.90 -2.61 -0.73
N GLY A 15 -28.98 -3.23 0.03
CA GLY A 15 -28.26 -4.42 -0.41
C GLY A 15 -29.09 -5.71 -0.26
N ILE A 16 -30.24 -5.81 -0.93
CA ILE A 16 -31.01 -7.06 -1.08
C ILE A 16 -31.70 -7.07 -2.47
N MET A 17 -31.17 -7.91 -3.36
CA MET A 17 -31.86 -8.73 -4.37
C MET A 17 -33.28 -8.30 -4.77
N ALA A 18 -33.43 -7.67 -5.94
CA ALA A 18 -34.58 -7.86 -6.81
C ALA A 18 -34.24 -7.39 -8.23
N GLY A 19 -34.17 -8.33 -9.17
CA GLY A 19 -34.08 -8.03 -10.59
C GLY A 19 -35.32 -7.25 -11.02
N SER A 20 -35.11 -6.15 -11.74
CA SER A 20 -36.14 -5.54 -12.54
C SER A 20 -35.50 -4.96 -13.79
N SER A 21 -35.89 -5.55 -14.92
CA SER A 21 -35.73 -5.04 -16.27
C SER A 21 -36.04 -3.54 -16.34
N GLY A 22 -35.09 -2.76 -16.84
CA GLY A 22 -35.22 -1.32 -17.04
C GLY A 22 -34.46 -0.89 -18.29
N SER A 23 -35.22 -0.65 -19.34
CA SER A 23 -34.82 -0.12 -20.64
C SER A 23 -33.90 1.10 -20.56
N GLU A 24 -32.82 1.07 -21.34
CA GLU A 24 -31.96 2.23 -21.60
C GLU A 24 -32.75 3.33 -22.31
N HIS A 25 -32.91 4.46 -21.62
CA HIS A 25 -33.21 5.74 -22.23
C HIS A 25 -32.06 6.69 -21.93
N GLY A 26 -31.40 7.11 -23.00
CA GLY A 26 -30.24 8.00 -22.99
C GLY A 26 -30.54 9.29 -22.24
N GLY A 27 -29.83 9.47 -21.12
CA GLY A 27 -29.76 10.70 -20.36
C GLY A 27 -28.35 11.24 -20.44
N SER A 28 -28.19 12.38 -21.11
CA SER A 28 -26.98 13.18 -21.21
C SER A 28 -26.45 13.51 -19.80
N GLY A 29 -25.39 12.82 -19.37
CA GLY A 29 -24.69 13.03 -18.11
C GLY A 29 -23.44 13.85 -18.35
N CYS A 30 -23.38 15.03 -17.72
CA CYS A 30 -22.27 15.97 -17.79
C CYS A 30 -20.94 15.35 -17.32
N GLY A 31 -19.88 15.46 -18.15
CA GLY A 31 -18.49 15.48 -17.67
C GLY A 31 -17.61 14.27 -17.93
N GLY A 32 -17.95 13.35 -18.84
CA GLY A 32 -16.98 12.35 -19.32
C GLY A 32 -15.81 13.07 -19.99
N SER A 33 -14.60 12.98 -19.42
CA SER A 33 -13.42 13.59 -20.01
C SER A 33 -13.12 12.92 -21.34
N ASP A 34 -13.08 13.68 -22.44
CA ASP A 34 -12.64 13.24 -23.78
C ASP A 34 -11.16 12.78 -23.82
N LEU A 35 -10.50 12.70 -22.66
CA LEU A 35 -9.12 12.26 -22.54
C LEU A 35 -9.00 10.75 -22.75
N PRO A 36 -7.96 10.28 -23.46
CA PRO A 36 -7.71 8.86 -23.62
C PRO A 36 -7.34 8.20 -22.29
N LEU A 37 -7.56 6.89 -22.18
CA LEU A 37 -7.00 6.11 -21.07
C LEU A 37 -5.47 6.11 -21.14
N ARG A 38 -4.79 6.16 -19.99
CA ARG A 38 -3.32 6.06 -19.92
C ARG A 38 -2.81 4.69 -20.38
N PHE A 39 -3.57 3.66 -20.00
CA PHE A 39 -3.39 2.25 -20.35
C PHE A 39 -4.78 1.63 -20.54
N PRO A 40 -4.98 0.73 -21.51
CA PRO A 40 -6.24 0.00 -21.63
C PRO A 40 -6.49 -0.87 -20.39
N TYR A 41 -7.76 -1.07 -20.05
CA TYR A 41 -8.15 -2.05 -19.03
C TYR A 41 -7.71 -3.47 -19.45
N GLY A 42 -7.34 -4.27 -18.46
CA GLY A 42 -7.06 -5.69 -18.61
C GLY A 42 -6.94 -6.34 -17.24
N ARG A 43 -6.91 -7.67 -17.20
CA ARG A 43 -6.53 -8.44 -15.99
C ARG A 43 -5.00 -8.39 -15.81
N PRO A 44 -4.45 -8.83 -14.65
CA PRO A 44 -3.00 -8.91 -14.45
C PRO A 44 -2.26 -9.56 -15.63
N GLU A 45 -1.25 -8.89 -16.18
CA GLU A 45 -0.58 -9.27 -17.44
C GLU A 45 -0.02 -10.70 -17.40
N PHE A 46 0.43 -11.15 -16.23
CA PHE A 46 0.99 -12.49 -16.05
C PHE A 46 -0.03 -13.62 -16.25
N LEU A 47 -1.35 -13.35 -16.18
CA LEU A 47 -2.38 -14.35 -16.52
C LEU A 47 -2.38 -14.68 -18.02
N GLY A 48 -1.92 -13.75 -18.86
CA GLY A 48 -1.76 -13.97 -20.29
C GLY A 48 -3.07 -14.23 -21.03
N LEU A 49 -4.15 -13.57 -20.61
CA LEU A 49 -5.48 -13.67 -21.23
C LEU A 49 -5.51 -12.90 -22.56
N SER A 50 -6.24 -13.43 -23.55
CA SER A 50 -6.65 -12.70 -24.75
C SER A 50 -7.73 -11.68 -24.41
N GLN A 51 -8.02 -10.75 -25.32
CA GLN A 51 -9.11 -9.79 -25.15
C GLN A 51 -10.46 -10.51 -24.95
N ASP A 52 -10.74 -11.54 -25.76
CA ASP A 52 -11.94 -12.37 -25.64
C ASP A 52 -12.02 -13.06 -24.26
N GLU A 53 -10.89 -13.58 -23.75
CA GLU A 53 -10.83 -14.20 -22.42
C GLU A 53 -11.07 -13.17 -21.30
N VAL A 54 -10.57 -11.93 -21.46
CA VAL A 54 -10.85 -10.83 -20.53
C VAL A 54 -12.35 -10.50 -20.52
N GLU A 55 -12.99 -10.43 -21.69
CA GLU A 55 -14.43 -10.19 -21.81
C GLU A 55 -15.26 -11.33 -21.18
N CYS A 56 -14.89 -12.59 -21.44
CA CYS A 56 -15.53 -13.74 -20.80
C CYS A 56 -15.34 -13.76 -19.28
N SER A 57 -14.22 -13.22 -18.76
CA SER A 57 -13.98 -13.14 -17.32
C SER A 57 -14.90 -12.16 -16.58
N ALA A 58 -15.60 -11.28 -17.31
CA ALA A 58 -16.54 -10.31 -16.76
C ALA A 58 -17.96 -10.91 -16.50
N ASP A 59 -18.11 -12.23 -16.54
CA ASP A 59 -19.38 -12.90 -16.23
C ASP A 59 -19.64 -12.92 -14.71
N HIS A 60 -20.54 -12.06 -14.24
CA HIS A 60 -20.97 -11.98 -12.84
C HIS A 60 -21.90 -13.12 -12.39
N ILE A 61 -22.46 -13.90 -13.32
CA ILE A 61 -23.29 -15.07 -13.01
C ILE A 61 -22.40 -16.29 -12.78
N ALA A 62 -21.46 -16.55 -13.69
CA ALA A 62 -20.54 -17.68 -13.58
C ALA A 62 -19.41 -17.41 -12.57
N ARG A 63 -18.95 -16.14 -12.47
CA ARG A 63 -17.79 -15.69 -11.69
C ARG A 63 -16.61 -16.66 -11.84
N PRO A 64 -16.05 -16.82 -13.05
CA PRO A 64 -14.99 -17.79 -13.28
C PRO A 64 -13.76 -17.44 -12.43
N ILE A 65 -13.19 -18.44 -11.74
CA ILE A 65 -11.94 -18.26 -11.01
C ILE A 65 -10.80 -18.36 -12.02
N LEU A 66 -10.06 -17.27 -12.17
CA LEU A 66 -8.90 -17.19 -13.05
C LEU A 66 -7.64 -17.58 -12.27
N ILE A 67 -6.78 -18.36 -12.93
CA ILE A 67 -5.48 -18.77 -12.43
C ILE A 67 -4.43 -18.62 -13.53
N LEU A 68 -3.15 -18.76 -13.18
CA LEU A 68 -2.06 -18.78 -14.15
C LEU A 68 -2.27 -19.87 -15.20
N LYS A 69 -2.07 -19.54 -16.49
CA LYS A 69 -1.98 -20.53 -17.56
C LYS A 69 -0.86 -21.53 -17.26
N GLU A 70 -1.05 -22.79 -17.63
CA GLU A 70 -0.09 -23.88 -17.35
C GLU A 70 1.33 -23.59 -17.87
N THR A 71 1.46 -22.79 -18.93
CA THR A 71 2.73 -22.41 -19.54
C THR A 71 3.46 -21.27 -18.82
N ARG A 72 2.86 -20.67 -17.80
CA ARG A 72 3.41 -19.53 -17.08
C ARG A 72 3.77 -19.89 -15.65
N ARG A 73 4.81 -19.24 -15.13
CA ARG A 73 5.28 -19.35 -13.76
C ARG A 73 5.67 -17.99 -13.25
N LEU A 74 5.25 -17.69 -12.02
CA LEU A 74 5.71 -16.51 -11.31
C LEU A 74 7.00 -16.84 -10.55
N PRO A 75 7.82 -15.82 -10.22
CA PRO A 75 8.94 -15.95 -9.30
C PRO A 75 8.57 -16.76 -8.05
N TRP A 76 9.51 -17.58 -7.58
CA TRP A 76 9.34 -18.47 -6.41
C TRP A 76 8.18 -19.46 -6.53
N ALA A 77 7.75 -19.82 -7.75
CA ALA A 77 6.56 -20.66 -7.96
C ALA A 77 5.31 -20.09 -7.26
N THR A 78 5.23 -18.75 -7.14
CA THR A 78 4.11 -18.06 -6.49
C THR A 78 2.79 -18.47 -7.14
N GLY A 79 1.82 -18.83 -6.30
CA GLY A 79 0.44 -19.05 -6.71
C GLY A 79 -0.35 -17.76 -6.81
N TYR A 80 -1.25 -17.68 -7.79
CA TYR A 80 -2.20 -16.58 -7.91
C TYR A 80 -3.56 -17.09 -8.39
N ALA A 81 -4.62 -16.56 -7.79
CA ALA A 81 -5.99 -16.74 -8.26
C ALA A 81 -6.81 -15.47 -8.05
N GLU A 82 -7.77 -15.24 -8.93
CA GLU A 82 -8.69 -14.11 -8.82
C GLU A 82 -10.10 -14.44 -9.31
N VAL A 83 -11.09 -13.69 -8.86
CA VAL A 83 -12.46 -13.76 -9.37
C VAL A 83 -13.13 -12.40 -9.31
N ILE A 84 -13.95 -12.11 -10.33
CA ILE A 84 -14.75 -10.88 -10.37
C ILE A 84 -15.81 -10.84 -9.26
N ASN A 85 -16.19 -9.64 -8.86
CA ASN A 85 -17.28 -9.32 -7.95
C ASN A 85 -18.65 -9.86 -8.40
N ALA A 86 -19.63 -9.83 -7.50
CA ALA A 86 -20.99 -10.34 -7.74
C ALA A 86 -21.94 -9.28 -8.34
N GLY A 87 -21.45 -8.45 -9.26
CA GLY A 87 -22.23 -7.40 -9.94
C GLY A 87 -22.17 -6.03 -9.26
N LYS A 88 -21.12 -5.78 -8.45
CA LYS A 88 -20.83 -4.50 -7.79
C LYS A 88 -20.34 -3.45 -8.80
N SER A 89 -19.52 -3.86 -9.77
CA SER A 89 -18.98 -3.03 -10.84
C SER A 89 -18.95 -3.82 -12.14
N THR A 90 -18.80 -3.14 -13.28
CA THR A 90 -18.87 -3.78 -14.62
C THR A 90 -17.65 -4.64 -14.93
N HIS A 91 -16.52 -4.33 -14.31
CA HIS A 91 -15.25 -5.01 -14.48
C HIS A 91 -14.73 -5.37 -13.10
N ASN A 92 -13.78 -6.29 -13.05
CA ASN A 92 -12.98 -6.44 -11.85
C ASN A 92 -12.04 -5.25 -11.73
N GLU A 93 -12.08 -4.55 -10.61
CA GLU A 93 -11.30 -3.34 -10.41
C GLU A 93 -9.92 -3.63 -9.79
N ASP A 94 -9.71 -4.86 -9.30
CA ASP A 94 -8.43 -5.34 -8.80
C ASP A 94 -7.37 -5.40 -9.92
N GLN A 95 -6.13 -5.13 -9.55
CA GLN A 95 -4.94 -5.35 -10.37
C GLN A 95 -3.84 -5.99 -9.55
N ALA A 96 -2.92 -6.65 -10.25
CA ALA A 96 -1.76 -7.27 -9.64
C ALA A 96 -0.56 -7.23 -10.59
N SER A 97 0.65 -7.22 -10.03
CA SER A 97 1.87 -7.45 -10.80
C SER A 97 2.92 -8.20 -9.97
N CYS A 98 3.75 -8.97 -10.65
CA CYS A 98 4.77 -9.82 -10.05
C CYS A 98 5.99 -9.90 -10.96
N GLU A 99 7.16 -9.45 -10.48
CA GLU A 99 8.35 -9.23 -11.29
C GLU A 99 9.65 -9.51 -10.50
N VAL A 100 10.75 -9.72 -11.22
CA VAL A 100 12.12 -9.67 -10.67
C VAL A 100 12.78 -8.39 -11.15
N LEU A 101 12.98 -7.45 -10.24
CA LEU A 101 13.58 -6.15 -10.49
C LEU A 101 15.10 -6.23 -10.34
N THR A 102 15.84 -5.57 -11.23
CA THR A 102 17.29 -5.41 -11.09
C THR A 102 17.63 -3.96 -10.79
N VAL A 103 18.11 -3.69 -9.58
CA VAL A 103 18.47 -2.34 -9.12
C VAL A 103 19.95 -2.10 -9.36
N LYS A 104 20.29 -1.12 -10.21
CA LYS A 104 21.68 -0.71 -10.50
C LYS A 104 21.87 0.76 -10.19
N LYS A 105 23.07 1.14 -9.73
CA LYS A 105 23.39 2.55 -9.49
C LYS A 105 23.09 3.38 -10.73
N LYS A 106 22.41 4.52 -10.55
CA LYS A 106 22.16 5.46 -11.64
C LYS A 106 23.50 5.99 -12.14
N VAL A 107 23.82 5.74 -13.41
CA VAL A 107 25.03 6.32 -14.03
C VAL A 107 24.85 7.82 -14.01
N GLY A 108 25.72 8.53 -13.28
CA GLY A 108 25.60 9.96 -13.09
C GLY A 108 25.57 10.67 -14.44
N THR A 109 24.47 11.35 -14.75
CA THR A 109 24.46 12.36 -15.80
C THR A 109 25.35 13.49 -15.31
N ILE A 110 26.62 13.46 -15.71
CA ILE A 110 27.53 14.58 -15.52
C ILE A 110 26.88 15.77 -16.24
N THR A 111 26.28 16.67 -15.46
CA THR A 111 26.04 18.03 -15.92
C THR A 111 27.41 18.67 -16.05
N SER A 112 28.00 18.50 -17.22
CA SER A 112 29.23 19.17 -17.60
C SER A 112 28.94 20.65 -17.72
N THR A 113 29.16 21.39 -16.63
CA THR A 113 29.36 22.84 -16.72
C THR A 113 30.57 23.08 -17.62
N PRO A 114 30.44 23.78 -18.77
CA PRO A 114 31.53 23.93 -19.70
C PRO A 114 32.50 24.99 -19.18
N ASN A 115 33.56 24.57 -18.51
CA ASN A 115 34.65 25.48 -18.16
C ASN A 115 35.56 25.67 -19.39
N ARG A 116 35.21 26.68 -20.22
CA ARG A 116 36.03 27.17 -21.33
C ARG A 116 37.24 27.90 -20.74
N ASN A 117 38.44 27.30 -20.79
CA ASN A 117 39.73 27.95 -21.04
C ASN A 117 40.93 27.02 -20.72
N SER A 118 41.46 26.32 -21.72
CA SER A 118 42.89 26.40 -22.06
C SER A 118 43.31 25.53 -23.24
N LYS A 119 43.85 26.25 -24.22
CA LYS A 119 44.61 25.88 -25.42
C LYS A 119 45.75 24.86 -25.21
N ARG A 120 46.03 24.09 -26.28
CA ARG A 120 47.29 23.37 -26.68
C ARG A 120 47.50 22.01 -25.99
N ARG A 121 47.96 20.93 -26.62
CA ARG A 121 48.68 20.70 -27.90
C ARG A 121 48.51 19.22 -28.27
N SER A 122 48.56 18.93 -29.57
CA SER A 122 48.52 17.61 -30.22
C SER A 122 49.79 16.77 -30.03
N SER A 123 49.64 15.46 -29.81
CA SER A 123 50.49 14.39 -30.37
C SER A 123 49.94 13.00 -30.02
N LEU A 124 49.54 12.22 -31.04
CA LEU A 124 49.49 10.74 -31.02
C LEU A 124 50.95 10.21 -31.12
N PRO A 125 51.30 9.00 -30.64
CA PRO A 125 51.04 7.77 -31.40
C PRO A 125 50.85 6.45 -30.60
N ASN A 126 50.38 5.44 -31.35
CA ASN A 126 50.28 4.00 -31.09
C ASN A 126 51.14 3.37 -29.98
N GLY A 127 50.50 2.50 -29.20
CA GLY A 127 51.15 1.48 -28.37
C GLY A 127 50.18 0.34 -28.09
N GLU A 128 50.51 -0.84 -28.61
CA GLU A 128 49.79 -2.11 -28.45
C GLU A 128 49.76 -2.58 -26.99
N GLY A 129 48.73 -3.36 -26.66
CA GLY A 129 48.74 -4.28 -25.52
C GLY A 129 48.01 -3.77 -24.29
N LEU A 130 46.85 -4.39 -23.99
CA LEU A 130 46.57 -5.05 -22.70
C LEU A 130 45.06 -5.33 -22.59
N GLN A 131 44.76 -6.63 -22.68
CA GLN A 131 43.73 -7.37 -21.95
C GLN A 131 42.46 -6.60 -21.54
N LEU A 132 41.37 -6.89 -22.26
CA LEU A 132 40.00 -6.68 -21.80
C LEU A 132 39.79 -7.45 -20.49
N LYS A 133 39.96 -6.74 -19.37
CA LYS A 133 39.43 -7.13 -18.07
C LYS A 133 37.93 -6.83 -18.13
N GLU A 134 37.10 -7.86 -18.26
CA GLU A 134 35.65 -7.71 -18.16
C GLU A 134 35.31 -7.10 -16.78
N ASN A 135 34.70 -5.91 -16.83
CA ASN A 135 34.25 -5.16 -15.65
C ASN A 135 33.22 -5.98 -14.85
N SER A 136 33.69 -6.60 -13.78
CA SER A 136 32.88 -7.22 -12.73
C SER A 136 32.21 -6.20 -11.79
N GLU A 137 32.37 -4.89 -12.06
CA GLU A 137 31.89 -3.80 -11.19
C GLU A 137 30.43 -3.35 -11.45
N SER A 138 29.65 -4.08 -12.25
CA SER A 138 28.30 -3.65 -12.66
C SER A 138 27.14 -4.56 -12.21
N GLU A 139 27.37 -5.43 -11.22
CA GLU A 139 26.33 -6.31 -10.72
C GLU A 139 25.36 -5.51 -9.83
N GLY A 140 24.10 -5.43 -10.25
CA GLY A 140 23.02 -4.79 -9.48
C GLY A 140 22.55 -5.69 -8.34
N ILE A 141 21.65 -5.20 -7.51
CA ILE A 141 20.93 -6.05 -6.55
C ILE A 141 19.63 -6.54 -7.20
N SER A 142 19.38 -7.85 -7.14
CA SER A 142 18.09 -8.43 -7.56
C SER A 142 17.05 -8.31 -6.44
N CYS A 143 15.82 -7.99 -6.81
CA CYS A 143 14.68 -7.80 -5.93
C CYS A 143 13.47 -8.53 -6.49
N HIS A 144 12.77 -9.32 -5.67
CA HIS A 144 11.46 -9.86 -6.09
C HIS A 144 10.34 -8.93 -5.65
N TYR A 145 9.38 -8.67 -6.52
CA TYR A 145 8.29 -7.74 -6.30
C TYR A 145 6.95 -8.43 -6.56
N TRP A 146 6.01 -8.26 -5.64
CA TRP A 146 4.60 -8.64 -5.78
C TRP A 146 3.74 -7.45 -5.39
N SER A 147 2.59 -7.28 -6.03
CA SER A 147 1.65 -6.22 -5.68
C SER A 147 0.21 -6.57 -5.99
N LEU A 148 -0.69 -6.10 -5.13
CA LEU A 148 -2.14 -6.09 -5.28
C LEU A 148 -2.65 -4.66 -5.14
N PHE A 149 -3.61 -4.30 -5.99
CA PHE A 149 -4.29 -3.02 -5.98
C PHE A 149 -5.78 -3.29 -6.08
N ASP A 150 -6.51 -3.09 -5.00
CA ASP A 150 -7.99 -3.17 -4.98
C ASP A 150 -8.54 -1.82 -5.47
N GLY A 151 -9.15 -1.80 -6.65
CA GLY A 151 -9.63 -0.58 -7.28
C GLY A 151 -11.07 -0.24 -6.90
N HIS A 152 -11.41 1.04 -6.91
CA HIS A 152 -12.78 1.48 -6.69
C HIS A 152 -13.14 2.73 -7.48
N ALA A 153 -14.43 2.86 -7.83
CA ALA A 153 -14.95 3.94 -8.66
C ALA A 153 -14.26 4.03 -10.04
N GLY A 154 -13.86 2.87 -10.57
CA GLY A 154 -13.09 2.69 -11.78
C GLY A 154 -11.74 2.01 -11.50
N SER A 155 -11.24 1.26 -12.48
CA SER A 155 -9.95 0.56 -12.42
C SER A 155 -8.74 1.42 -12.83
N GLY A 156 -8.95 2.68 -13.23
CA GLY A 156 -7.91 3.52 -13.82
C GLY A 156 -6.68 3.68 -12.93
N ALA A 157 -6.89 4.04 -11.66
CA ALA A 157 -5.81 4.18 -10.68
C ALA A 157 -5.06 2.84 -10.45
N ALA A 158 -5.80 1.74 -10.27
CA ALA A 158 -5.23 0.40 -10.07
C ALA A 158 -4.37 -0.05 -11.27
N VAL A 159 -4.86 0.16 -12.50
CA VAL A 159 -4.14 -0.20 -13.74
C VAL A 159 -2.87 0.63 -13.92
N VAL A 160 -2.92 1.91 -13.58
CA VAL A 160 -1.74 2.79 -13.65
C VAL A 160 -0.72 2.39 -12.58
N ALA A 161 -1.16 2.16 -11.34
CA ALA A 161 -0.31 1.77 -10.23
C ALA A 161 0.37 0.40 -10.47
N SER A 162 -0.35 -0.59 -10.98
CA SER A 162 0.18 -1.94 -11.25
C SER A 162 1.30 -1.96 -12.29
N ARG A 163 1.31 -0.98 -13.19
CA ARG A 163 2.33 -0.83 -14.24
C ARG A 163 3.49 0.08 -13.88
N LEU A 164 3.31 1.00 -12.93
CA LEU A 164 4.27 2.08 -12.70
C LEU A 164 4.89 2.10 -11.28
N LEU A 165 4.24 1.54 -10.25
CA LEU A 165 4.75 1.62 -8.89
C LEU A 165 6.13 0.93 -8.72
N GLN A 166 6.34 -0.20 -9.40
CA GLN A 166 7.64 -0.91 -9.41
C GLN A 166 8.77 -0.07 -10.02
N HIS A 167 8.46 0.84 -10.94
CA HIS A 167 9.44 1.76 -11.52
C HIS A 167 9.87 2.82 -10.50
N HIS A 168 8.91 3.38 -9.75
CA HIS A 168 9.22 4.31 -8.65
C HIS A 168 10.04 3.63 -7.56
N ILE A 169 9.67 2.41 -7.16
CA ILE A 169 10.44 1.63 -6.18
C ILE A 169 11.86 1.41 -6.68
N THR A 170 12.02 0.98 -7.93
CA THR A 170 13.35 0.79 -8.53
C THR A 170 14.15 2.09 -8.45
N GLN A 171 13.58 3.23 -8.88
CA GLN A 171 14.25 4.54 -8.83
C GLN A 171 14.70 4.92 -7.42
N GLN A 172 13.84 4.77 -6.41
CA GLN A 172 14.19 5.08 -5.02
C GLN A 172 15.28 4.15 -4.48
N LEU A 173 15.25 2.87 -4.84
CA LEU A 173 16.29 1.91 -4.45
C LEU A 173 17.63 2.18 -5.17
N GLN A 174 17.62 2.70 -6.40
CA GLN A 174 18.85 3.04 -7.13
C GLN A 174 19.69 4.10 -6.41
N ASP A 175 19.07 5.01 -5.67
CA ASP A 175 19.75 6.07 -4.92
C ASP A 175 20.49 5.54 -3.69
N ILE A 176 20.06 4.39 -3.15
CA ILE A 176 20.65 3.77 -1.96
C ILE A 176 21.36 2.44 -2.23
N VAL A 177 21.33 1.92 -3.46
CA VAL A 177 21.81 0.57 -3.81
C VAL A 177 23.26 0.32 -3.41
N GLU A 178 24.14 1.31 -3.55
CA GLU A 178 25.56 1.16 -3.19
C GLU A 178 25.76 1.05 -1.68
N ILE A 179 24.93 1.73 -0.89
CA ILE A 179 24.93 1.61 0.58
C ILE A 179 24.39 0.23 0.97
N LEU A 180 23.33 -0.23 0.30
CA LEU A 180 22.71 -1.53 0.57
C LEU A 180 23.64 -2.71 0.26
N LYS A 181 24.49 -2.60 -0.78
CA LYS A 181 25.51 -3.62 -1.09
C LYS A 181 26.55 -3.78 0.03
N ASN A 182 26.81 -2.73 0.80
CA ASN A 182 27.79 -2.75 1.88
C ASN A 182 27.09 -2.69 3.25
N SER A 183 26.52 -3.82 3.66
CA SER A 183 25.83 -3.95 4.95
C SER A 183 26.77 -3.79 6.16
N ALA A 184 28.09 -3.89 5.97
CA ALA A 184 29.08 -3.76 7.05
C ALA A 184 29.24 -2.31 7.55
N ILE A 185 28.90 -1.32 6.72
CA ILE A 185 29.02 0.10 7.05
C ILE A 185 27.62 0.67 7.18
N LEU A 186 27.35 1.35 8.31
CA LEU A 186 26.08 2.06 8.48
C LEU A 186 25.93 3.11 7.38
N PRO A 187 24.69 3.38 6.94
CA PRO A 187 24.39 4.51 6.06
C PRO A 187 25.08 5.79 6.52
N PRO A 188 25.81 6.49 5.63
CA PRO A 188 26.40 7.77 5.97
C PRO A 188 25.29 8.79 6.18
N THR A 189 25.48 9.69 7.14
CA THR A 189 24.52 10.77 7.41
C THR A 189 24.45 11.77 6.26
N CYS A 190 25.60 12.07 5.67
CA CYS A 190 25.75 12.89 4.47
C CYS A 190 26.44 12.07 3.38
N LEU A 191 25.83 11.98 2.19
CA LEU A 191 26.46 11.30 1.06
C LEU A 191 27.74 12.03 0.63
N GLY A 192 28.84 11.28 0.49
CA GLY A 192 30.14 11.81 0.06
C GLY A 192 31.07 12.28 1.19
N GLU A 193 30.64 12.24 2.45
CA GLU A 193 31.53 12.38 3.60
C GLU A 193 32.17 11.03 3.91
N GLU A 194 33.50 10.96 3.88
CA GLU A 194 34.24 9.77 4.33
C GLU A 194 34.06 9.62 5.84
N PRO A 195 33.80 8.40 6.37
CA PRO A 195 33.70 8.20 7.80
C PRO A 195 35.02 8.61 8.47
N GLU A 196 34.96 9.57 9.40
CA GLU A 196 36.12 9.95 10.20
C GLU A 196 36.64 8.70 10.93
N SER A 197 37.80 8.20 10.50
CA SER A 197 38.52 7.12 11.14
C SER A 197 39.19 7.67 12.42
N THR A 198 38.40 7.99 13.45
CA THR A 198 38.99 8.25 14.77
C THR A 198 39.42 6.92 15.38
N PRO A 199 40.72 6.73 15.69
CA PRO A 199 41.21 5.54 16.37
C PRO A 199 40.59 5.46 17.77
N ALA A 200 40.16 4.26 18.17
CA ALA A 200 39.72 3.96 19.52
C ALA A 200 40.86 4.22 20.54
N HIS A 201 40.85 5.41 21.15
CA HIS A 201 41.56 5.67 22.40
C HIS A 201 40.55 6.10 23.45
N GLY A 202 40.30 5.18 24.38
CA GLY A 202 39.34 5.34 25.45
C GLY A 202 39.64 6.55 26.32
N ARG A 203 38.59 7.35 26.55
CA ARG A 203 38.43 8.09 27.79
C ARG A 203 36.99 7.91 28.26
N THR A 204 36.83 7.10 29.30
CA THR A 204 35.64 7.02 30.13
C THR A 204 35.30 8.43 30.63
N LEU A 205 34.28 9.07 30.05
CA LEU A 205 33.74 10.31 30.59
C LEU A 205 32.76 9.96 31.72
N THR A 206 33.25 10.01 32.95
CA THR A 206 32.43 9.99 34.16
C THR A 206 31.48 11.19 34.20
N ARG A 207 30.20 10.93 34.50
CA ARG A 207 29.03 11.84 34.51
C ARG A 207 29.06 12.96 35.59
N ALA A 208 30.22 13.38 36.09
CA ALA A 208 30.29 14.17 37.34
C ALA A 208 30.91 15.59 37.25
N ALA A 209 31.20 16.14 36.07
CA ALA A 209 31.97 17.40 35.99
C ALA A 209 31.18 18.70 35.68
N SER A 210 29.84 18.69 35.59
CA SER A 210 29.09 19.88 35.14
C SER A 210 28.60 20.85 36.24
N LEU A 211 29.11 20.73 37.48
CA LEU A 211 28.75 21.63 38.59
C LEU A 211 29.99 22.19 39.28
N ARG A 212 30.65 23.16 38.66
CA ARG A 212 31.54 24.17 39.31
C ARG A 212 32.00 25.18 38.25
N GLY A 213 31.12 26.12 37.90
CA GLY A 213 31.52 27.37 37.26
C GLY A 213 31.83 28.39 38.34
N GLY A 214 33.10 28.45 38.77
CA GLY A 214 33.62 29.53 39.59
C GLY A 214 33.88 30.77 38.75
N VAL A 215 33.43 31.91 39.26
CA VAL A 215 33.74 33.28 38.83
C VAL A 215 35.22 33.47 38.48
N GLY A 216 35.52 33.94 37.27
CA GLY A 216 36.88 34.33 36.91
C GLY A 216 37.09 34.64 35.43
N ALA A 217 36.86 35.91 35.07
CA ALA A 217 37.42 36.69 33.96
C ALA A 217 37.18 36.22 32.48
N PRO A 218 36.79 37.15 31.57
CA PRO A 218 36.53 36.84 30.18
C PRO A 218 37.81 36.92 29.33
N GLY A 219 38.13 35.86 28.59
CA GLY A 219 39.27 35.87 27.66
C GLY A 219 39.61 34.51 27.05
N SER A 220 38.84 34.05 26.06
CA SER A 220 39.34 33.28 24.91
C SER A 220 38.20 32.99 23.92
N PRO A 221 38.29 33.38 22.63
CA PRO A 221 37.25 33.12 21.63
C PRO A 221 37.19 31.67 21.08
N SER A 222 37.90 30.69 21.64
CA SER A 222 38.17 29.42 20.94
C SER A 222 37.55 28.14 21.52
N THR A 223 36.50 28.21 22.35
CA THR A 223 35.77 27.01 22.78
C THR A 223 34.43 26.88 22.06
N PRO A 224 34.25 25.88 21.16
CA PRO A 224 32.95 25.59 20.58
C PRO A 224 31.99 25.17 21.70
N PRO A 225 30.69 25.51 21.63
CA PRO A 225 29.71 24.96 22.57
C PRO A 225 29.72 23.44 22.42
N THR A 226 29.88 22.71 23.52
CA THR A 226 29.64 21.26 23.58
C THR A 226 28.18 21.02 23.21
N ARG A 227 27.90 20.83 21.91
CA ARG A 227 26.64 20.28 21.44
C ARG A 227 26.66 18.80 21.78
N PHE A 228 25.74 18.38 22.64
CA PHE A 228 25.41 16.97 22.82
C PHE A 228 24.73 16.49 21.53
N PHE A 229 25.52 16.14 20.53
CA PHE A 229 25.04 15.54 19.30
C PHE A 229 25.37 14.05 19.36
N THR A 230 24.47 13.24 19.91
CA THR A 230 24.51 11.80 19.67
C THR A 230 23.85 11.56 18.33
N GLU A 231 24.65 11.24 17.33
CA GLU A 231 24.15 10.87 16.01
C GLU A 231 23.37 9.56 16.08
N LYS A 232 22.18 9.56 15.49
CA LYS A 232 21.33 8.38 15.47
C LYS A 232 21.88 7.41 14.43
N LYS A 233 22.22 6.20 14.85
CA LYS A 233 22.57 5.10 13.94
C LYS A 233 21.31 4.63 13.22
N ILE A 234 21.29 4.73 11.89
CA ILE A 234 20.16 4.33 11.04
C ILE A 234 20.45 2.97 10.42
N PRO A 235 19.68 1.90 10.73
CA PRO A 235 19.83 0.61 10.06
C PRO A 235 19.51 0.68 8.54
N HIS A 236 20.12 -0.16 7.71
CA HIS A 236 19.88 -0.21 6.26
C HIS A 236 18.41 -0.46 5.90
N GLU A 237 17.67 -1.22 6.71
CA GLU A 237 16.24 -1.47 6.51
C GLU A 237 15.42 -0.17 6.55
N CYS A 238 15.83 0.84 7.32
CA CYS A 238 15.14 2.13 7.35
C CYS A 238 15.31 2.90 6.03
N LEU A 239 16.42 2.67 5.29
CA LEU A 239 16.57 3.24 3.96
C LEU A 239 15.59 2.62 2.97
N VAL A 240 15.41 1.28 3.04
CA VAL A 240 14.46 0.57 2.18
C VAL A 240 13.03 0.99 2.51
N ILE A 241 12.68 1.10 3.80
CA ILE A 241 11.36 1.61 4.24
C ILE A 241 11.12 3.00 3.65
N GLY A 242 12.06 3.94 3.83
CA GLY A 242 11.92 5.30 3.30
C GLY A 242 11.84 5.35 1.77
N ALA A 243 12.54 4.46 1.07
CA ALA A 243 12.46 4.31 -0.38
C ALA A 243 11.06 3.86 -0.83
N LEU A 244 10.45 2.88 -0.15
CA LEU A 244 9.09 2.43 -0.44
C LEU A 244 8.04 3.50 -0.15
N GLU A 245 8.13 4.17 1.01
CA GLU A 245 7.23 5.27 1.36
C GLU A 245 7.31 6.42 0.33
N SER A 246 8.53 6.75 -0.11
CA SER A 246 8.75 7.77 -1.14
C SER A 246 8.20 7.33 -2.51
N ALA A 247 8.33 6.05 -2.87
CA ALA A 247 7.80 5.52 -4.12
C ALA A 247 6.26 5.59 -4.19
N PHE A 248 5.56 5.29 -3.09
CA PHE A 248 4.11 5.44 -3.02
C PHE A 248 3.67 6.89 -3.21
N LYS A 249 4.38 7.83 -2.55
CA LYS A 249 4.13 9.26 -2.71
C LYS A 249 4.34 9.72 -4.15
N GLU A 250 5.46 9.34 -4.77
CA GLU A 250 5.76 9.71 -6.16
C GLU A 250 4.76 9.09 -7.16
N MET A 251 4.29 7.87 -6.91
CA MET A 251 3.23 7.23 -7.69
C MET A 251 1.91 8.02 -7.60
N ASP A 252 1.46 8.38 -6.39
CA ASP A 252 0.23 9.15 -6.20
C ASP A 252 0.32 10.54 -6.85
N LEU A 253 1.47 11.21 -6.72
CA LEU A 253 1.75 12.49 -7.39
C LEU A 253 1.84 12.35 -8.92
N GLN A 254 2.31 11.22 -9.44
CA GLN A 254 2.27 10.95 -10.88
C GLN A 254 0.83 10.77 -11.35
N ILE A 255 -0.01 10.02 -10.62
CA ILE A 255 -1.43 9.89 -10.93
C ILE A 255 -2.08 11.28 -10.95
N GLU A 256 -1.83 12.13 -9.96
CA GLU A 256 -2.35 13.51 -9.92
C GLU A 256 -1.98 14.30 -11.18
N ARG A 257 -0.69 14.30 -11.55
CA ARG A 257 -0.17 15.04 -12.70
C ARG A 257 -0.70 14.52 -14.02
N GLU A 258 -0.77 13.20 -14.19
CA GLU A 258 -1.16 12.59 -15.47
C GLU A 258 -2.66 12.71 -15.77
N ARG A 259 -3.50 12.98 -14.76
CA ARG A 259 -4.94 13.21 -14.94
C ARG A 259 -5.29 14.41 -15.83
N SER A 260 -4.37 15.36 -16.03
CA SER A 260 -4.58 16.46 -16.99
C SER A 260 -4.45 16.02 -18.45
N ALA A 261 -3.83 14.87 -18.71
CA ALA A 261 -3.58 14.34 -20.05
C ALA A 261 -4.32 13.02 -20.33
N TYR A 262 -4.69 12.28 -19.29
CA TYR A 262 -5.33 10.96 -19.38
C TYR A 262 -6.53 10.85 -18.45
N ASN A 263 -7.53 10.08 -18.87
CA ASN A 263 -8.61 9.66 -17.98
C ASN A 263 -8.09 8.55 -17.05
N ILE A 264 -7.78 8.92 -15.81
CA ILE A 264 -7.42 7.99 -14.73
C ILE A 264 -8.54 8.07 -13.69
N SER A 265 -9.46 7.12 -13.77
CA SER A 265 -10.64 7.03 -12.90
C SER A 265 -10.31 6.41 -11.54
N GLY A 266 -11.08 6.82 -10.53
CA GLY A 266 -11.13 6.17 -9.22
C GLY A 266 -9.88 6.33 -8.36
N GLY A 267 -9.80 5.43 -7.39
CA GLY A 267 -8.64 5.21 -6.53
C GLY A 267 -8.38 3.71 -6.39
N CYS A 268 -7.33 3.36 -5.67
CA CYS A 268 -7.08 1.98 -5.30
C CYS A 268 -6.34 1.87 -3.97
N THR A 269 -6.47 0.72 -3.33
CA THR A 269 -5.50 0.28 -2.32
C THR A 269 -4.17 -0.08 -2.99
N ALA A 270 -3.12 -0.21 -2.20
CA ALA A 270 -1.83 -0.72 -2.67
C ALA A 270 -1.18 -1.56 -1.57
N LEU A 271 -1.12 -2.87 -1.78
CA LEU A 271 -0.38 -3.82 -0.96
C LEU A 271 0.75 -4.41 -1.79
N ILE A 272 2.00 -4.16 -1.40
CA ILE A 272 3.17 -4.67 -2.10
C ILE A 272 4.07 -5.48 -1.18
N VAL A 273 4.87 -6.35 -1.79
CA VAL A 273 5.96 -7.07 -1.14
C VAL A 273 7.21 -6.94 -1.97
N VAL A 274 8.28 -6.50 -1.33
CA VAL A 274 9.63 -6.44 -1.89
C VAL A 274 10.52 -7.40 -1.11
N CYS A 275 11.03 -8.44 -1.76
CA CYS A 275 12.11 -9.26 -1.21
C CYS A 275 13.45 -8.68 -1.65
N LEU A 276 14.22 -8.17 -0.70
CA LEU A 276 15.51 -7.54 -0.93
C LEU A 276 16.48 -7.93 0.18
N LEU A 277 17.64 -8.48 -0.19
CA LEU A 277 18.74 -8.84 0.73
C LEU A 277 18.26 -9.71 1.92
N GLY A 278 17.55 -10.80 1.62
CA GLY A 278 17.06 -11.75 2.64
C GLY A 278 15.93 -11.22 3.54
N LYS A 279 15.32 -10.08 3.21
CA LYS A 279 14.20 -9.50 3.95
C LYS A 279 12.99 -9.26 3.04
N LEU A 280 11.80 -9.54 3.56
CA LEU A 280 10.53 -9.14 2.98
C LEU A 280 10.11 -7.80 3.56
N TYR A 281 9.85 -6.83 2.70
CA TYR A 281 9.28 -5.53 3.04
C TYR A 281 7.85 -5.52 2.52
N VAL A 282 6.87 -5.53 3.43
CA VAL A 282 5.44 -5.52 3.11
C VAL A 282 4.93 -4.12 3.35
N ALA A 283 4.60 -3.40 2.28
CA ALA A 283 4.10 -2.04 2.35
C ALA A 283 2.61 -2.00 1.98
N ASN A 284 1.77 -1.49 2.89
CA ASN A 284 0.31 -1.47 2.75
C ASN A 284 -0.28 -0.06 2.86
N ALA A 285 -1.11 0.32 1.89
CA ALA A 285 -1.94 1.52 1.93
C ALA A 285 -3.36 1.16 1.47
N GLY A 286 -4.23 0.81 2.43
CA GLY A 286 -5.60 0.38 2.19
C GLY A 286 -6.04 -0.73 3.14
N ASP A 287 -7.07 -1.47 2.77
CA ASP A 287 -7.67 -2.58 3.53
C ASP A 287 -7.43 -3.96 2.88
N SER A 288 -6.58 -4.03 1.85
CA SER A 288 -5.89 -5.29 1.52
C SER A 288 -5.02 -5.75 2.69
N ARG A 289 -4.84 -7.08 2.83
CA ARG A 289 -4.15 -7.67 3.99
C ARG A 289 -3.12 -8.72 3.58
N ALA A 290 -2.02 -8.76 4.34
CA ALA A 290 -0.98 -9.77 4.24
C ALA A 290 -0.76 -10.49 5.58
N ILE A 291 -0.63 -11.82 5.53
CA ILE A 291 -0.28 -12.66 6.68
C ILE A 291 0.75 -13.72 6.28
N ILE A 292 1.67 -14.04 7.16
CA ILE A 292 2.52 -15.24 7.05
C ILE A 292 1.85 -16.36 7.83
N ILE A 293 1.80 -17.54 7.23
CA ILE A 293 1.45 -18.79 7.90
C ILE A 293 2.74 -19.62 7.95
N ARG A 294 3.26 -19.84 9.15
CA ARG A 294 4.52 -20.56 9.35
C ARG A 294 4.44 -21.48 10.55
N ASN A 295 4.69 -22.77 10.38
CA ASN A 295 4.65 -23.76 11.48
C ASN A 295 3.38 -23.66 12.35
N GLY A 296 2.22 -23.43 11.71
CA GLY A 296 0.93 -23.24 12.39
C GLY A 296 0.72 -21.88 13.08
N GLU A 297 1.72 -21.00 13.08
CA GLU A 297 1.62 -19.63 13.56
C GLU A 297 1.15 -18.68 12.46
N ILE A 298 0.27 -17.74 12.81
CA ILE A 298 -0.19 -16.66 11.93
C ILE A 298 0.52 -15.36 12.34
N ILE A 299 1.28 -14.77 11.44
CA ILE A 299 2.04 -13.55 11.68
C ILE A 299 1.47 -12.42 10.79
N PRO A 300 0.80 -11.41 11.36
CA PRO A 300 0.25 -10.30 10.59
C PRO A 300 1.34 -9.45 9.96
N MET A 301 1.34 -9.35 8.63
CA MET A 301 2.33 -8.59 7.85
C MET A 301 1.80 -7.26 7.31
N SER A 302 0.54 -6.93 7.57
CA SER A 302 -0.01 -5.58 7.40
C SER A 302 -1.13 -5.31 8.41
N SER A 303 -1.54 -4.04 8.49
CA SER A 303 -2.79 -3.60 9.12
C SER A 303 -3.69 -2.95 8.07
N GLU A 304 -5.00 -3.07 8.25
CA GLU A 304 -6.01 -2.44 7.38
C GLU A 304 -6.19 -0.97 7.77
N PHE A 305 -6.37 -0.10 6.78
CA PHE A 305 -6.48 1.35 6.96
C PHE A 305 -7.87 1.88 6.61
N THR A 306 -8.83 1.54 7.46
CA THR A 306 -10.24 1.95 7.40
C THR A 306 -10.54 3.20 8.26
N PRO A 307 -11.71 3.85 8.11
CA PRO A 307 -12.11 4.98 8.94
C PRO A 307 -12.06 4.70 10.45
N GLU A 308 -12.37 3.48 10.87
CA GLU A 308 -12.35 3.11 12.29
C GLU A 308 -10.93 2.94 12.82
N THR A 309 -10.08 2.20 12.08
CA THR A 309 -8.68 1.95 12.47
C THR A 309 -7.86 3.24 12.52
N GLU A 310 -8.15 4.18 11.62
CA GLU A 310 -7.43 5.46 11.50
C GLU A 310 -8.19 6.64 12.11
N ARG A 311 -9.20 6.36 12.95
CA ARG A 311 -10.08 7.39 13.56
C ARG A 311 -9.28 8.54 14.19
N GLN A 312 -8.28 8.24 15.01
CA GLN A 312 -7.50 9.27 15.70
C GLN A 312 -6.73 10.15 14.71
N ARG A 313 -6.14 9.58 13.65
CA ARG A 313 -5.45 10.34 12.60
C ARG A 313 -6.41 11.28 11.88
N LEU A 314 -7.57 10.76 11.47
CA LEU A 314 -8.60 11.52 10.78
C LEU A 314 -9.14 12.68 11.62
N GLN A 315 -9.51 12.41 12.87
CA GLN A 315 -10.02 13.43 13.80
C GLN A 315 -8.94 14.47 14.14
N TYR A 316 -7.68 14.06 14.29
CA TYR A 316 -6.56 14.98 14.54
C TYR A 316 -6.36 15.94 13.36
N LEU A 317 -6.36 15.42 12.13
CA LEU A 317 -6.27 16.24 10.91
C LEU A 317 -7.43 17.25 10.83
N ALA A 318 -8.65 16.79 11.08
CA ALA A 318 -9.83 17.63 11.09
C ALA A 318 -9.82 18.69 12.21
N PHE A 319 -9.31 18.34 13.40
CA PHE A 319 -9.13 19.27 14.51
C PHE A 319 -8.09 20.35 14.18
N MET A 320 -6.96 19.97 13.59
CA MET A 320 -5.88 20.90 13.22
C MET A 320 -6.23 21.77 12.01
N GLN A 321 -7.06 21.26 11.09
CA GLN A 321 -7.45 21.93 9.86
C GLN A 321 -8.99 21.92 9.69
N PRO A 322 -9.74 22.65 10.52
CA PRO A 322 -11.21 22.59 10.54
C PRO A 322 -11.87 23.07 9.24
N HIS A 323 -11.16 23.85 8.41
CA HIS A 323 -11.64 24.25 7.10
C HIS A 323 -11.86 23.07 6.14
N LEU A 324 -11.16 21.94 6.34
CA LEU A 324 -11.36 20.72 5.56
C LEU A 324 -12.73 20.08 5.77
N LEU A 325 -13.42 20.41 6.87
CA LEU A 325 -14.78 19.92 7.18
C LEU A 325 -15.88 20.76 6.52
N GLY A 326 -15.53 21.85 5.81
CA GLY A 326 -16.46 22.76 5.13
C GLY A 326 -17.55 23.37 6.02
N ASN A 327 -17.38 23.33 7.35
CA ASN A 327 -18.42 23.66 8.33
C ASN A 327 -19.69 22.77 8.25
N GLU A 328 -19.61 21.65 7.54
CA GLU A 328 -20.69 20.67 7.37
C GLU A 328 -20.52 19.46 8.29
N PHE A 329 -19.26 19.14 8.62
CA PHE A 329 -18.88 17.99 9.41
C PHE A 329 -18.31 18.38 10.78
N THR A 330 -18.43 17.49 11.76
CA THR A 330 -17.74 17.56 13.04
C THR A 330 -16.67 16.48 13.11
N HIS A 331 -15.51 16.82 13.67
CA HIS A 331 -14.47 15.84 13.95
C HIS A 331 -14.81 15.00 15.18
N LEU A 332 -15.73 15.46 16.05
CA LEU A 332 -16.15 14.71 17.23
C LEU A 332 -16.98 13.50 16.85
N GLU A 333 -16.79 12.41 17.58
CA GLU A 333 -17.61 11.22 17.45
C GLU A 333 -18.59 11.11 18.61
N PHE A 334 -19.83 10.74 18.28
CA PHE A 334 -20.91 10.47 19.21
C PHE A 334 -21.42 9.04 18.98
N PRO A 335 -21.97 8.34 20.00
CA PRO A 335 -22.48 6.98 19.84
C PRO A 335 -23.61 6.85 18.81
N ARG A 336 -24.23 7.97 18.44
CA ARG A 336 -25.19 8.11 17.36
C ARG A 336 -25.28 9.55 16.92
N ARG A 337 -25.94 9.80 15.78
CA ARG A 337 -26.24 11.15 15.32
C ARG A 337 -26.97 11.97 16.40
N VAL A 338 -26.41 13.14 16.69
CA VAL A 338 -26.96 14.11 17.63
C VAL A 338 -28.22 14.75 17.03
N GLN A 339 -29.26 14.90 17.85
CA GLN A 339 -30.54 15.49 17.45
C GLN A 339 -30.71 16.86 18.08
N ARG A 340 -31.42 17.79 17.42
CA ARG A 340 -31.67 19.15 17.93
C ARG A 340 -32.28 19.19 19.35
N LYS A 341 -33.08 18.19 19.72
CA LYS A 341 -33.69 18.06 21.06
C LYS A 341 -32.68 17.75 22.18
N GLU A 342 -31.41 17.53 21.82
CA GLU A 342 -30.31 17.21 22.73
C GLU A 342 -29.41 18.42 23.02
N LEU A 343 -29.60 19.56 22.35
CA LEU A 343 -28.92 20.81 22.68
C LEU A 343 -29.05 21.13 24.17
N GLY A 344 -27.92 21.44 24.81
CA GLY A 344 -27.82 21.70 26.25
C GLY A 344 -27.82 20.46 27.15
N LYS A 345 -28.02 19.24 26.61
CA LYS A 345 -27.92 17.99 27.39
C LYS A 345 -26.50 17.42 27.33
N LYS A 346 -26.16 16.58 28.31
CA LYS A 346 -24.91 15.82 28.27
C LYS A 346 -25.05 14.55 27.43
N MET A 347 -24.08 14.31 26.53
CA MET A 347 -23.99 13.09 25.73
C MET A 347 -22.55 12.59 25.69
N LEU A 348 -22.37 11.28 25.57
CA LEU A 348 -21.05 10.67 25.37
C LEU A 348 -20.45 11.16 24.05
N TYR A 349 -19.17 11.49 24.08
CA TYR A 349 -18.38 11.83 22.90
C TYR A 349 -16.96 11.30 23.05
N ARG A 350 -16.23 11.23 21.93
CA ARG A 350 -14.79 11.06 21.92
C ARG A 350 -14.12 11.89 20.82
N ASP A 351 -12.91 12.36 21.10
CA ASP A 351 -12.08 13.14 20.20
C ASP A 351 -10.77 12.39 19.86
N PHE A 352 -9.92 12.99 19.04
CA PHE A 352 -8.69 12.40 18.50
C PHE A 352 -7.72 11.91 19.60
N ASN A 353 -7.68 12.59 20.74
CA ASN A 353 -6.80 12.27 21.87
C ASN A 353 -7.41 11.27 22.86
N MET A 354 -8.59 10.73 22.57
CA MET A 354 -9.31 9.82 23.46
C MET A 354 -9.36 8.41 22.88
N THR A 355 -9.03 7.40 23.70
CA THR A 355 -9.34 5.99 23.43
C THR A 355 -10.65 5.54 24.10
N GLY A 356 -11.06 6.23 25.17
CA GLY A 356 -12.35 6.05 25.84
C GLY A 356 -13.40 7.10 25.43
N TRP A 357 -14.47 7.21 26.23
CA TRP A 357 -15.56 8.17 26.05
C TRP A 357 -15.68 9.10 27.26
N ALA A 358 -16.13 10.35 27.04
CA ALA A 358 -16.46 11.31 28.09
C ALA A 358 -17.80 11.96 27.80
N TYR A 359 -18.39 12.68 28.77
CA TYR A 359 -19.61 13.46 28.54
C TYR A 359 -19.26 14.91 28.21
N LYS A 360 -19.85 15.46 27.14
CA LYS A 360 -19.90 16.92 26.89
C LYS A 360 -21.33 17.42 26.86
N THR A 361 -21.51 18.71 27.13
CA THR A 361 -22.77 19.39 26.85
C THR A 361 -22.86 19.62 25.34
N ILE A 362 -23.99 19.22 24.74
CA ILE A 362 -24.21 19.33 23.31
C ILE A 362 -24.47 20.79 22.90
N GLU A 363 -23.75 21.22 21.87
CA GLU A 363 -23.77 22.55 21.26
C GLU A 363 -24.26 22.46 19.80
N ASP A 364 -24.56 23.60 19.18
CA ASP A 364 -25.05 23.62 17.79
C ASP A 364 -24.07 22.98 16.79
N ASP A 365 -22.76 23.11 17.01
CA ASP A 365 -21.72 22.52 16.16
C ASP A 365 -21.70 20.99 16.21
N ASP A 366 -22.21 20.37 17.28
CA ASP A 366 -22.29 18.90 17.41
C ASP A 366 -23.41 18.30 16.54
N LEU A 367 -24.31 19.14 16.00
CA LEU A 367 -25.37 18.71 15.08
C LEU A 367 -24.86 18.45 13.66
N LYS A 368 -23.61 18.86 13.35
CA LYS A 368 -22.93 18.61 12.08
C LYS A 368 -22.76 17.11 11.84
N PHE A 369 -22.59 16.71 10.59
CA PHE A 369 -22.45 15.30 10.25
C PHE A 369 -21.09 14.76 10.74
N PRO A 370 -20.98 13.53 11.27
CA PRO A 370 -19.69 13.07 11.78
C PRO A 370 -18.69 12.83 10.64
N LEU A 371 -17.41 13.14 10.90
CA LEU A 371 -16.30 12.87 9.98
C LEU A 371 -16.23 11.38 9.61
N ILE A 372 -16.50 10.48 10.56
CA ILE A 372 -16.56 9.04 10.34
C ILE A 372 -18.00 8.62 10.56
N TYR A 373 -18.59 8.02 9.53
CA TYR A 373 -19.99 7.61 9.55
C TYR A 373 -20.13 6.12 9.24
N GLY A 374 -20.91 5.42 10.05
CA GLY A 374 -21.06 3.97 9.97
C GLY A 374 -20.07 3.24 10.87
N GLU A 375 -20.18 1.91 10.90
CA GLU A 375 -19.38 1.02 11.73
C GLU A 375 -18.92 -0.19 10.91
N GLY A 376 -17.81 -0.80 11.31
CA GLY A 376 -17.16 -1.89 10.60
C GLY A 376 -16.92 -1.55 9.13
N LYS A 377 -17.21 -2.51 8.25
CA LYS A 377 -17.07 -2.37 6.79
C LYS A 377 -17.95 -1.30 6.15
N LYS A 378 -18.96 -0.81 6.87
CA LYS A 378 -19.84 0.27 6.41
C LYS A 378 -19.35 1.65 6.86
N ALA A 379 -18.27 1.72 7.63
CA ALA A 379 -17.66 2.99 8.01
C ALA A 379 -17.12 3.71 6.77
N ARG A 380 -17.36 5.01 6.70
CA ARG A 380 -16.94 5.87 5.58
C ARG A 380 -16.45 7.21 6.11
N VAL A 381 -15.38 7.76 5.53
CA VAL A 381 -14.99 9.16 5.75
C VAL A 381 -15.99 10.06 5.05
N MET A 382 -16.65 10.94 5.80
CA MET A 382 -17.67 11.89 5.33
C MET A 382 -18.73 11.21 4.45
N ALA A 383 -19.14 9.99 4.82
CA ALA A 383 -20.08 9.14 4.06
C ALA A 383 -19.69 8.86 2.60
N THR A 384 -18.39 8.98 2.25
CA THR A 384 -17.91 8.91 0.88
C THR A 384 -17.00 7.71 0.62
N ILE A 385 -15.86 7.58 1.31
CA ILE A 385 -14.83 6.56 1.02
C ILE A 385 -14.64 5.56 2.17
N GLY A 386 -14.43 4.27 1.84
CA GLY A 386 -14.26 3.16 2.79
C GLY A 386 -12.83 2.91 3.26
N VAL A 387 -11.85 3.45 2.54
CA VAL A 387 -10.43 3.42 2.89
C VAL A 387 -9.93 4.81 3.29
N THR A 388 -8.86 4.84 4.06
CA THR A 388 -8.22 6.08 4.52
C THR A 388 -6.78 6.20 4.05
N ARG A 389 -6.27 5.15 3.42
CA ARG A 389 -5.01 5.15 2.69
C ARG A 389 -5.17 4.46 1.33
N GLY A 390 -4.42 4.91 0.34
CA GLY A 390 -4.53 4.43 -1.04
C GLY A 390 -3.95 5.44 -2.05
N LEU A 391 -4.00 5.08 -3.33
CA LEU A 391 -3.57 5.90 -4.47
C LEU A 391 -4.79 6.43 -5.24
N GLY A 392 -4.66 7.56 -5.93
CA GLY A 392 -5.74 8.11 -6.74
C GLY A 392 -6.75 8.93 -5.94
N ASP A 393 -8.01 8.99 -6.40
CA ASP A 393 -9.10 9.80 -5.81
C ASP A 393 -8.81 11.30 -5.66
N HIS A 394 -7.96 11.86 -6.52
CA HIS A 394 -7.56 13.28 -6.44
C HIS A 394 -8.72 14.27 -6.62
N ASP A 395 -9.77 13.89 -7.37
CA ASP A 395 -10.99 14.71 -7.53
C ASP A 395 -12.18 14.22 -6.70
N LEU A 396 -11.99 13.21 -5.84
CA LEU A 396 -13.08 12.66 -5.06
C LEU A 396 -13.60 13.71 -4.07
N LYS A 397 -14.88 14.05 -4.22
CA LYS A 397 -15.60 14.99 -3.37
C LYS A 397 -16.67 14.28 -2.58
N VAL A 398 -16.98 14.84 -1.41
CA VAL A 398 -18.19 14.50 -0.68
C VAL A 398 -19.40 14.76 -1.57
N HIS A 399 -20.33 13.79 -1.62
CA HIS A 399 -21.54 13.87 -2.41
C HIS A 399 -22.31 15.19 -2.14
N ASP A 400 -22.70 15.90 -3.19
CA ASP A 400 -23.38 17.21 -3.15
C ASP A 400 -22.62 18.32 -2.39
N SER A 401 -21.30 18.22 -2.23
CA SER A 401 -20.46 19.26 -1.60
C SER A 401 -19.21 19.58 -2.44
N ASN A 402 -18.53 20.67 -2.08
CA ASN A 402 -17.23 21.06 -2.64
C ASN A 402 -16.04 20.62 -1.77
N ILE A 403 -16.29 19.80 -0.75
CA ILE A 403 -15.27 19.25 0.13
C ILE A 403 -14.59 18.07 -0.56
N TYR A 404 -13.27 18.18 -0.78
CA TYR A 404 -12.46 17.08 -1.28
C TYR A 404 -12.13 16.10 -0.16
N ILE A 405 -12.00 14.82 -0.52
CA ILE A 405 -11.62 13.76 0.43
C ILE A 405 -10.14 13.84 0.80
N LYS A 406 -9.23 14.12 -0.15
CA LYS A 406 -7.85 14.46 0.21
C LYS A 406 -7.87 15.79 0.99
N PRO A 407 -7.15 15.89 2.12
CA PRO A 407 -6.04 15.03 2.56
C PRO A 407 -6.40 13.91 3.57
N PHE A 408 -7.67 13.59 3.79
CA PHE A 408 -8.05 12.48 4.69
C PHE A 408 -7.62 11.11 4.14
N LEU A 409 -7.61 10.94 2.81
CA LEU A 409 -7.02 9.80 2.10
C LEU A 409 -5.52 10.03 1.87
N SER A 410 -4.66 9.23 2.50
CA SER A 410 -3.20 9.33 2.40
C SER A 410 -2.59 8.25 1.50
N SER A 411 -1.61 8.59 0.67
CA SER A 411 -0.84 7.60 -0.09
C SER A 411 0.28 6.93 0.71
N ALA A 412 0.53 7.36 1.96
CA ALA A 412 1.64 6.84 2.76
C ALA A 412 1.38 5.40 3.26
N PRO A 413 2.20 4.41 2.89
CA PRO A 413 2.03 3.05 3.36
C PRO A 413 2.48 2.89 4.82
N GLU A 414 2.02 1.83 5.50
CA GLU A 414 2.77 1.21 6.59
C GLU A 414 3.69 0.14 6.00
N VAL A 415 4.96 0.13 6.42
CA VAL A 415 5.92 -0.90 6.00
C VAL A 415 6.29 -1.81 7.18
N ARG A 416 6.04 -3.11 7.04
CA ARG A 416 6.54 -4.14 7.96
C ARG A 416 7.67 -4.93 7.32
N VAL A 417 8.63 -5.34 8.15
CA VAL A 417 9.81 -6.08 7.71
C VAL A 417 9.82 -7.46 8.34
N TYR A 418 9.94 -8.48 7.50
CA TYR A 418 10.16 -9.86 7.93
C TYR A 418 11.54 -10.33 7.45
N ASP A 419 12.39 -10.66 8.41
CA ASP A 419 13.74 -11.14 8.14
C ASP A 419 13.72 -12.65 7.90
N LEU A 420 13.89 -13.06 6.65
CA LEU A 420 13.83 -14.47 6.25
C LEU A 420 14.96 -15.26 6.91
N SER A 421 16.14 -14.65 7.08
CA SER A 421 17.33 -15.31 7.63
C SER A 421 17.19 -15.75 9.10
N LYS A 422 16.19 -15.25 9.82
CA LYS A 422 15.95 -15.58 11.23
C LYS A 422 15.23 -16.91 11.45
N TYR A 423 14.72 -17.52 10.39
CA TYR A 423 13.85 -18.69 10.49
C TYR A 423 14.17 -19.70 9.38
N GLU A 424 13.93 -20.97 9.66
CA GLU A 424 13.99 -22.02 8.65
C GLU A 424 12.57 -22.30 8.15
N HIS A 425 12.28 -21.89 6.91
CA HIS A 425 10.98 -22.11 6.27
C HIS A 425 10.90 -23.45 5.54
N GLY A 426 9.84 -24.21 5.81
CA GLY A 426 9.45 -25.40 5.07
C GLY A 426 8.66 -25.06 3.79
N ALA A 427 8.32 -26.10 3.02
CA ALA A 427 7.58 -25.95 1.78
C ALA A 427 6.10 -25.51 1.97
N ASP A 428 5.59 -25.58 3.20
CA ASP A 428 4.21 -25.19 3.52
C ASP A 428 4.14 -23.82 4.21
N ASP A 429 5.30 -23.20 4.48
CA ASP A 429 5.37 -21.86 5.06
C ASP A 429 5.21 -20.82 3.94
N VAL A 430 4.15 -20.02 4.04
CA VAL A 430 3.72 -19.11 2.96
C VAL A 430 3.40 -17.72 3.48
N LEU A 431 3.60 -16.73 2.61
CA LEU A 431 3.04 -15.40 2.73
C LEU A 431 1.79 -15.31 1.84
N ILE A 432 0.67 -14.95 2.44
CA ILE A 432 -0.60 -14.70 1.76
C ILE A 432 -0.79 -13.19 1.60
N LEU A 433 -1.12 -12.72 0.40
CA LEU A 433 -1.63 -11.37 0.15
C LEU A 433 -3.01 -11.54 -0.45
N ALA A 434 -3.99 -10.76 0.00
CA ALA A 434 -5.27 -10.70 -0.69
C ALA A 434 -5.97 -9.35 -0.55
N THR A 435 -6.84 -9.05 -1.50
CA THR A 435 -7.79 -7.92 -1.43
C THR A 435 -8.88 -8.16 -0.39
N ASP A 436 -9.60 -7.10 -0.03
CA ASP A 436 -10.57 -7.15 1.07
C ASP A 436 -11.67 -8.20 0.82
N GLY A 437 -11.99 -8.50 -0.45
CA GLY A 437 -12.97 -9.49 -0.84
C GLY A 437 -12.71 -10.89 -0.30
N LEU A 438 -11.46 -11.26 0.04
CA LEU A 438 -11.16 -12.49 0.76
C LEU A 438 -11.48 -12.34 2.26
N TRP A 439 -10.87 -11.33 2.87
CA TRP A 439 -10.88 -11.07 4.33
C TRP A 439 -12.24 -10.67 4.85
N ASP A 440 -13.10 -10.23 3.94
CA ASP A 440 -14.47 -9.87 4.21
C ASP A 440 -15.30 -11.06 4.70
N VAL A 441 -14.95 -12.27 4.26
CA VAL A 441 -15.76 -13.46 4.55
C VAL A 441 -14.98 -14.58 5.21
N LEU A 442 -13.64 -14.51 5.22
CA LEU A 442 -12.75 -15.44 5.90
C LEU A 442 -11.88 -14.72 6.93
N SER A 443 -11.80 -15.29 8.12
CA SER A 443 -10.84 -14.89 9.16
C SER A 443 -9.42 -15.37 8.84
N ASN A 444 -8.43 -14.81 9.54
CA ASN A 444 -7.04 -15.25 9.44
C ASN A 444 -6.90 -16.74 9.78
N GLU A 445 -7.64 -17.20 10.80
CA GLU A 445 -7.65 -18.58 11.27
C GLU A 445 -8.23 -19.53 10.21
N GLU A 446 -9.33 -19.14 9.55
CA GLU A 446 -9.93 -19.93 8.46
C GLU A 446 -9.00 -20.05 7.24
N VAL A 447 -8.30 -18.96 6.88
CA VAL A 447 -7.31 -18.97 5.80
C VAL A 447 -6.12 -19.87 6.17
N ALA A 448 -5.61 -19.75 7.41
CA ALA A 448 -4.49 -20.56 7.89
C ALA A 448 -4.84 -22.05 7.96
N GLU A 449 -6.04 -22.38 8.43
CA GLU A 449 -6.56 -23.75 8.45
C GLU A 449 -6.66 -24.31 7.03
N ALA A 450 -7.22 -23.54 6.07
CA ALA A 450 -7.32 -23.97 4.68
C ALA A 450 -5.95 -24.30 4.08
N ILE A 451 -4.96 -23.41 4.25
CA ILE A 451 -3.58 -23.62 3.76
C ILE A 451 -2.94 -24.84 4.43
N THR A 452 -3.05 -24.96 5.75
CA THR A 452 -2.45 -26.07 6.54
C THR A 452 -3.08 -27.42 6.20
N GLN A 453 -4.34 -27.45 5.78
CA GLN A 453 -5.00 -28.66 5.29
C GLN A 453 -4.69 -28.93 3.82
N PHE A 454 -4.50 -27.89 3.00
CA PHE A 454 -4.34 -28.05 1.56
C PHE A 454 -2.91 -28.44 1.18
N LEU A 455 -1.92 -27.62 1.56
CA LEU A 455 -0.54 -27.77 1.08
C LEU A 455 0.08 -29.13 1.41
N PRO A 456 -0.01 -29.69 2.64
CA PRO A 456 0.59 -30.99 2.96
C PRO A 456 0.01 -32.17 2.17
N ASN A 457 -1.19 -32.00 1.57
CA ASN A 457 -1.83 -33.02 0.74
C ASN A 457 -1.48 -32.90 -0.76
N CYS A 458 -0.77 -31.85 -1.17
CA CYS A 458 -0.20 -31.74 -2.49
C CYS A 458 1.18 -32.39 -2.55
N ASP A 459 1.58 -32.86 -3.74
CA ASP A 459 2.98 -33.21 -3.98
C ASP A 459 3.86 -31.95 -3.76
N PRO A 460 4.87 -31.99 -2.87
CA PRO A 460 5.78 -30.86 -2.66
C PRO A 460 6.50 -30.40 -3.93
N ASP A 461 6.69 -31.31 -4.90
CA ASP A 461 7.34 -31.04 -6.18
C ASP A 461 6.35 -30.59 -7.27
N ASP A 462 5.04 -30.57 -7.00
CA ASP A 462 4.04 -30.06 -7.95
C ASP A 462 4.25 -28.55 -8.16
N PRO A 463 4.62 -28.12 -9.38
CA PRO A 463 4.85 -26.72 -9.67
C PRO A 463 3.59 -25.83 -9.61
N HIS A 464 2.40 -26.42 -9.44
CA HIS A 464 1.12 -25.72 -9.37
C HIS A 464 0.51 -25.66 -7.97
N ARG A 465 1.10 -26.33 -6.96
CA ARG A 465 0.48 -26.47 -5.63
C ARG A 465 0.05 -25.16 -4.98
N TYR A 466 0.85 -24.10 -5.11
CA TYR A 466 0.51 -22.78 -4.56
C TYR A 466 -0.59 -22.07 -5.36
N THR A 467 -0.66 -22.27 -6.68
CA THR A 467 -1.76 -21.77 -7.52
C THR A 467 -3.07 -22.46 -7.15
N LEU A 468 -3.03 -23.77 -6.91
CA LEU A 468 -4.19 -24.53 -6.45
C LEU A 468 -4.62 -24.11 -5.04
N ALA A 469 -3.67 -23.80 -4.15
CA ALA A 469 -3.97 -23.24 -2.84
C ALA A 469 -4.63 -21.85 -2.93
N ALA A 470 -4.13 -20.98 -3.82
CA ALA A 470 -4.77 -19.68 -4.08
C ALA A 470 -6.20 -19.86 -4.62
N GLN A 471 -6.39 -20.81 -5.54
CA GLN A 471 -7.70 -21.15 -6.08
C GLN A 471 -8.66 -21.67 -5.01
N ASP A 472 -8.20 -22.52 -4.09
CA ASP A 472 -8.99 -23.02 -2.97
C ASP A 472 -9.45 -21.88 -2.05
N LEU A 473 -8.57 -20.94 -1.72
CA LEU A 473 -8.92 -19.75 -0.93
C LEU A 473 -9.98 -18.88 -1.64
N VAL A 474 -9.79 -18.59 -2.93
CA VAL A 474 -10.78 -17.84 -3.73
C VAL A 474 -12.11 -18.59 -3.79
N MET A 475 -12.10 -19.91 -3.98
CA MET A 475 -13.31 -20.71 -4.03
C MET A 475 -14.08 -20.66 -2.70
N ARG A 476 -13.37 -20.75 -1.57
CA ARG A 476 -13.95 -20.66 -0.23
C ARG A 476 -14.61 -19.31 0.06
N ALA A 477 -14.00 -18.20 -0.35
CA ALA A 477 -14.56 -16.86 -0.15
C ALA A 477 -15.67 -16.52 -1.15
N ARG A 478 -15.51 -16.89 -2.42
CA ARG A 478 -16.54 -16.72 -3.46
C ARG A 478 -17.79 -17.52 -3.14
N GLY A 479 -17.63 -18.74 -2.66
CA GLY A 479 -18.72 -19.68 -2.38
C GLY A 479 -19.37 -20.25 -3.63
N VAL A 480 -20.57 -20.79 -3.45
CA VAL A 480 -21.40 -21.39 -4.50
C VAL A 480 -22.72 -20.63 -4.61
N LEU A 481 -23.19 -20.39 -5.82
CA LEU A 481 -24.47 -19.75 -6.06
C LEU A 481 -25.63 -20.66 -5.59
N LYS A 482 -26.43 -20.16 -4.65
CA LYS A 482 -27.71 -20.76 -4.21
C LYS A 482 -28.85 -19.77 -4.50
N ASP A 483 -30.11 -20.17 -4.34
CA ASP A 483 -31.32 -19.41 -4.70
C ASP A 483 -31.29 -17.91 -4.38
N ARG A 484 -30.63 -17.51 -3.28
CA ARG A 484 -30.55 -16.12 -2.79
C ARG A 484 -29.14 -15.53 -2.75
N GLY A 485 -28.25 -15.99 -3.63
CA GLY A 485 -26.89 -15.47 -3.82
C GLY A 485 -25.78 -16.45 -3.44
N TRP A 486 -24.54 -15.98 -3.49
CA TRP A 486 -23.35 -16.75 -3.20
C TRP A 486 -23.27 -17.12 -1.70
N ARG A 487 -22.97 -18.40 -1.40
CA ARG A 487 -22.90 -18.94 -0.04
C ARG A 487 -21.63 -19.73 0.18
N ILE A 488 -21.00 -19.51 1.32
CA ILE A 488 -19.81 -20.24 1.78
C ILE A 488 -20.21 -21.34 2.78
N SER A 489 -19.24 -21.94 3.45
CA SER A 489 -19.49 -22.89 4.53
C SER A 489 -20.42 -22.30 5.60
N ASN A 490 -21.26 -23.17 6.18
CA ASN A 490 -22.29 -22.81 7.17
C ASN A 490 -23.35 -21.82 6.65
N ASP A 491 -23.59 -21.78 5.34
CA ASP A 491 -24.59 -20.92 4.68
C ASP A 491 -24.44 -19.41 4.95
N ARG A 492 -23.23 -18.97 5.36
CA ARG A 492 -22.87 -17.55 5.40
C ARG A 492 -22.81 -16.98 3.98
N LEU A 493 -23.00 -15.66 3.86
CA LEU A 493 -22.84 -14.96 2.59
C LEU A 493 -21.38 -15.08 2.11
N GLY A 494 -21.20 -15.45 0.84
CA GLY A 494 -19.90 -15.32 0.19
C GLY A 494 -19.61 -13.88 -0.20
N SER A 495 -18.37 -13.64 -0.61
CA SER A 495 -17.93 -12.30 -0.98
C SER A 495 -18.69 -11.80 -2.20
N GLY A 496 -19.23 -10.59 -2.06
CA GLY A 496 -19.79 -9.84 -3.18
C GLY A 496 -18.74 -9.04 -3.95
N ASP A 497 -17.51 -9.00 -3.44
CA ASP A 497 -16.42 -8.19 -4.00
C ASP A 497 -15.54 -8.95 -4.97
N ASP A 498 -14.66 -8.20 -5.63
CA ASP A 498 -13.51 -8.74 -6.33
C ASP A 498 -12.60 -9.45 -5.31
N ILE A 499 -12.04 -10.59 -5.69
CA ILE A 499 -11.09 -11.32 -4.84
C ILE A 499 -9.85 -11.59 -5.66
N SER A 500 -8.69 -11.18 -5.15
CA SER A 500 -7.38 -11.48 -5.71
C SER A 500 -6.46 -12.00 -4.61
N VAL A 501 -5.78 -13.12 -4.83
CA VAL A 501 -4.98 -13.81 -3.81
C VAL A 501 -3.64 -14.23 -4.36
N TYR A 502 -2.56 -13.88 -3.66
CA TYR A 502 -1.25 -14.51 -3.81
C TYR A 502 -0.99 -15.52 -2.70
N VAL A 503 -0.35 -16.63 -3.07
CA VAL A 503 0.28 -17.59 -2.14
C VAL A 503 1.76 -17.68 -2.50
N ILE A 504 2.61 -17.05 -1.68
CA ILE A 504 4.05 -16.91 -1.92
C ILE A 504 4.80 -17.85 -0.98
N PRO A 505 5.48 -18.89 -1.48
CA PRO A 505 6.27 -19.78 -0.62
C PRO A 505 7.56 -19.13 -0.09
N LEU A 506 7.78 -19.27 1.22
CA LEU A 506 8.90 -18.64 1.91
C LEU A 506 10.22 -19.42 1.80
N ILE A 507 10.16 -20.71 1.47
CA ILE A 507 11.34 -21.60 1.34
C ILE A 507 12.41 -21.08 0.37
N HIS A 508 12.03 -20.29 -0.64
CA HIS A 508 12.97 -19.71 -1.60
C HIS A 508 13.77 -18.54 -1.03
N GLY A 509 13.24 -17.87 0.01
CA GLY A 509 13.90 -16.76 0.68
C GLY A 509 15.23 -17.14 1.33
N ASN A 510 15.36 -18.39 1.79
CA ASN A 510 16.57 -18.92 2.43
C ASN A 510 17.77 -19.00 1.47
N LYS A 511 17.54 -18.94 0.16
CA LYS A 511 18.60 -18.98 -0.86
C LYS A 511 19.18 -17.59 -1.19
N LEU A 512 18.60 -16.52 -0.63
CA LEU A 512 18.95 -15.13 -0.92
C LEU A 512 19.67 -14.42 0.25
N SER A 513 19.85 -15.11 1.38
CA SER A 513 20.78 -14.73 2.45
C SER A 513 22.16 -15.28 2.16
#